data_AF-A0A9J8CXE9-F1
#
_entry.id   AF-A0A9J8CXE9-F1
#
_cell.length_a   1.000
_cell.length_b   1.000
_cell.length_c   1.000
_cell.angle_alpha   90.00
_cell.angle_beta   90.00
_cell.angle_gamma   90.00
#
_symmetry.space_group_name_H-M   'P 1'
#
loop_
_entity.id
_entity.type
_entity.pdbx_description
1 polymer ?
#
loop_
_entity_poly.entity_id
_entity_poly.type
_entity_poly.pdbx_seq_one_letter_code
_entity_poly.pdbx_strand_id
1 'polypeptide(L)'
;MGDSTRSGRQKKIIERNSEALKPLPKDQLDQFTFSVRSQHHNQHRSAAVCCGTGERTRLAVRLLPSLLGLSCRPRPHLSQISLTILLFSLMWFPRLYLHYCSQWLFLQAQHIPINRFGLSAHTVDLVYQGSLLSTLEEVLLVLLGPLTLNAATLLLLLIRWGCQLTFGSPPSFLSKFIMAAAVWTFLDPLAVFAVDAVLGRLSYSAEEPLADAAKLYWHFFRTEQSGTAGIIITLFLYGVHSILSFTFIYVYFLRLHNDGRLLDIYQRLHSTEGAFFVPHDMEVSNQELNYIVKKAEQWRGFNGERRKVAVYDYIWMEEEPVVGLVPPSGTPNTGCETSTHLSIYTLHLSGLRQHYRHFLRQPDGAIIEVMHDSDSKEFRRSEAHEEHGRMKNVMHLRERKRRKPAWRSHRVEPLGGSACDSSNGIKEPTP
;
A
#
# COMPACT_ATOMS: atom_id res chain seq x y z
N MET A 1 40.04 -31.66 -32.54
CA MET A 1 40.05 -32.75 -31.54
C MET A 1 40.86 -32.24 -30.36
N GLY A 2 40.31 -31.73 -29.28
CA GLY A 2 39.01 -31.94 -28.65
C GLY A 2 39.33 -32.40 -27.23
N ASP A 3 39.32 -31.49 -26.25
CA ASP A 3 39.15 -31.88 -24.86
C ASP A 3 38.61 -30.71 -24.02
N SER A 4 37.41 -30.96 -23.47
CA SER A 4 36.65 -30.09 -22.59
C SER A 4 36.86 -30.55 -21.15
N THR A 5 37.50 -29.75 -20.31
CA THR A 5 37.56 -30.01 -18.86
C THR A 5 36.51 -29.16 -18.14
N ARG A 6 35.40 -29.83 -17.80
CA ARG A 6 34.33 -29.36 -16.92
C ARG A 6 34.89 -28.90 -15.57
N SER A 7 34.67 -27.62 -15.24
CA SER A 7 34.75 -27.13 -13.85
C SER A 7 33.54 -27.63 -13.08
N GLY A 8 33.76 -28.54 -12.13
CA GLY A 8 32.73 -29.13 -11.29
C GLY A 8 32.63 -28.43 -9.94
N ARG A 9 31.49 -27.76 -9.68
CA ARG A 9 31.06 -27.29 -8.35
C ARG A 9 31.07 -28.48 -7.36
N GLN A 10 31.82 -28.39 -6.28
CA GLN A 10 31.74 -29.37 -5.18
C GLN A 10 30.76 -28.88 -4.11
N LYS A 11 29.67 -29.65 -3.92
CA LYS A 11 28.65 -29.47 -2.89
C LYS A 11 29.11 -30.17 -1.61
N LYS A 12 29.32 -29.44 -0.52
CA LYS A 12 29.65 -30.03 0.79
C LYS A 12 28.40 -30.05 1.66
N ILE A 13 27.83 -31.23 1.86
CA ILE A 13 26.70 -31.48 2.76
C ILE A 13 27.28 -31.73 4.15
N ILE A 14 26.87 -30.94 5.15
CA ILE A 14 27.21 -31.16 6.55
C ILE A 14 25.91 -31.49 7.28
N GLU A 15 25.65 -32.78 7.52
CA GLU A 15 24.59 -33.20 8.44
C GLU A 15 25.07 -32.96 9.88
N ARG A 16 24.39 -32.07 10.60
CA ARG A 16 24.55 -31.91 12.06
C ARG A 16 23.22 -32.26 12.73
N ASN A 17 23.17 -33.41 13.41
CA ASN A 17 22.10 -33.71 14.35
C ASN A 17 22.30 -32.85 15.61
N SER A 18 21.36 -31.95 15.92
CA SER A 18 21.38 -31.18 17.17
C SER A 18 20.24 -31.62 18.10
N GLU A 19 20.60 -31.92 19.34
CA GLU A 19 19.72 -32.22 20.47
C GLU A 19 18.79 -31.05 20.84
N ALA A 20 17.72 -31.38 21.55
CA ALA A 20 16.57 -30.51 21.85
C ALA A 20 16.93 -29.22 22.60
N LEU A 21 16.62 -28.08 21.98
CA LEU A 21 16.73 -26.75 22.59
C LEU A 21 15.46 -26.44 23.42
N LYS A 22 15.64 -25.98 24.66
CA LYS A 22 14.57 -25.57 25.58
C LYS A 22 13.74 -24.39 25.00
N PRO A 23 12.43 -24.31 25.28
CA PRO A 23 11.56 -23.28 24.71
C PRO A 23 11.86 -21.90 25.29
N LEU A 24 11.96 -20.89 24.42
CA LEU A 24 12.13 -19.49 24.79
C LEU A 24 10.83 -18.88 25.35
N PRO A 25 10.92 -17.82 26.19
CA PRO A 25 9.77 -17.18 26.83
C PRO A 25 8.85 -16.45 25.84
N LYS A 26 7.56 -16.42 26.18
CA LYS A 26 6.44 -15.94 25.33
C LYS A 26 6.52 -14.47 24.90
N ASP A 27 7.30 -13.63 25.58
CA ASP A 27 7.34 -12.18 25.30
C ASP A 27 8.23 -11.80 24.10
N GLN A 28 9.01 -12.73 23.54
CA GLN A 28 9.75 -12.52 22.28
C GLN A 28 8.95 -12.94 21.03
N LEU A 29 7.80 -13.59 21.20
CA LEU A 29 6.93 -14.01 20.10
C LEU A 29 6.04 -12.86 19.60
N ASP A 30 5.87 -11.77 20.36
CA ASP A 30 5.00 -10.64 19.98
C ASP A 30 5.48 -9.79 18.79
N GLN A 31 6.64 -10.10 18.20
CA GLN A 31 7.03 -9.61 16.88
C GLN A 31 6.85 -10.70 15.82
N PHE A 32 5.65 -11.27 15.75
CA PHE A 32 5.12 -11.93 14.54
C PHE A 32 4.95 -10.89 13.41
N THR A 33 6.05 -10.29 12.96
CA THR A 33 6.12 -9.78 11.60
C THR A 33 6.16 -11.03 10.72
N PHE A 34 5.15 -11.20 9.87
CA PHE A 34 5.27 -12.08 8.70
C PHE A 34 6.68 -11.87 8.14
N SER A 35 7.47 -12.93 7.92
CA SER A 35 8.86 -12.79 7.45
C SER A 35 8.83 -12.30 6.00
N VAL A 36 8.57 -11.01 5.90
CA VAL A 36 8.42 -10.16 4.76
C VAL A 36 9.79 -9.52 4.63
N ARG A 37 10.39 -9.76 3.46
CA ARG A 37 11.72 -9.31 3.01
C ARG A 37 12.29 -8.13 3.80
N SER A 38 13.48 -8.30 4.39
CA SER A 38 14.18 -7.18 5.02
C SER A 38 14.63 -6.18 3.95
N GLN A 39 14.41 -4.89 4.20
CA GLN A 39 14.61 -3.79 3.25
C GLN A 39 16.09 -3.61 2.80
N HIS A 40 17.02 -4.34 3.40
CA HIS A 40 18.46 -4.10 3.27
C HIS A 40 19.15 -4.82 2.10
N HIS A 41 18.52 -5.79 1.43
CA HIS A 41 19.26 -6.68 0.51
C HIS A 41 19.22 -6.32 -0.98
N ASN A 42 18.52 -5.25 -1.38
CA ASN A 42 18.14 -5.04 -2.79
C ASN A 42 19.10 -4.19 -3.64
N GLN A 43 20.29 -3.85 -3.15
CA GLN A 43 21.13 -2.88 -3.86
C GLN A 43 21.97 -3.47 -5.01
N HIS A 44 22.08 -4.79 -5.14
CA HIS A 44 23.08 -5.40 -6.06
C HIS A 44 22.57 -6.35 -7.15
N ARG A 45 21.27 -6.66 -7.24
CA ARG A 45 20.74 -7.49 -8.35
C ARG A 45 19.37 -7.02 -8.80
N SER A 46 19.35 -6.05 -9.69
CA SER A 46 18.18 -5.82 -10.55
C SER A 46 18.69 -5.37 -11.91
N ALA A 47 18.88 -6.35 -12.80
CA ALA A 47 19.00 -6.07 -14.21
C ALA A 47 17.68 -5.44 -14.66
N ALA A 48 17.76 -4.18 -15.08
CA ALA A 48 16.63 -3.38 -15.50
C ALA A 48 15.90 -4.04 -16.67
N VAL A 49 14.77 -4.68 -16.39
CA VAL A 49 13.76 -4.93 -17.43
C VAL A 49 12.93 -3.65 -17.47
N CYS A 50 13.39 -2.63 -18.18
CA CYS A 50 12.66 -1.37 -18.29
C CYS A 50 11.24 -1.61 -18.85
N CYS A 51 10.24 -1.70 -17.98
CA CYS A 51 8.83 -1.56 -18.33
C CYS A 51 8.66 -0.21 -19.05
N GLY A 52 8.39 -0.27 -20.36
CA GLY A 52 8.50 0.88 -21.28
C GLY A 52 7.56 2.04 -20.90
N THR A 53 7.92 3.25 -21.29
CA THR A 53 7.09 4.48 -21.11
C THR A 53 5.66 4.29 -21.63
N GLY A 54 5.45 3.46 -22.66
CA GLY A 54 4.13 3.11 -23.18
C GLY A 54 3.25 2.28 -22.23
N GLU A 55 3.83 1.44 -21.37
CA GLU A 55 3.06 0.67 -20.38
C GLU A 55 2.65 1.54 -19.19
N ARG A 56 3.53 2.46 -18.78
CA ARG A 56 3.25 3.46 -17.72
C ARG A 56 2.13 4.42 -18.13
N THR A 57 2.15 4.93 -19.36
CA THR A 57 1.08 5.80 -19.87
C THR A 57 -0.24 5.04 -20.00
N ARG A 58 -0.22 3.79 -20.48
CA ARG A 58 -1.41 2.92 -20.53
C ARG A 58 -2.00 2.65 -19.15
N LEU A 59 -1.15 2.46 -18.13
CA LEU A 59 -1.57 2.30 -16.75
C LEU A 59 -2.21 3.60 -16.22
N ALA A 60 -1.57 4.75 -16.43
CA ALA A 60 -2.09 6.06 -16.02
C ALA A 60 -3.46 6.35 -16.64
N VAL A 61 -3.61 6.14 -17.95
CA VAL A 61 -4.88 6.34 -18.69
C VAL A 61 -6.00 5.45 -18.17
N ARG A 62 -5.69 4.24 -17.68
CA ARG A 62 -6.69 3.35 -17.06
C ARG A 62 -7.06 3.78 -15.65
N LEU A 63 -6.11 4.28 -14.87
CA LEU A 63 -6.31 4.57 -13.45
C LEU A 63 -6.89 5.97 -13.18
N LEU A 64 -6.52 6.99 -13.96
CA LEU A 64 -6.98 8.38 -13.81
C LEU A 64 -8.52 8.54 -13.86
N PRO A 65 -9.24 7.97 -14.85
CA PRO A 65 -10.70 8.05 -14.87
C PRO A 65 -11.34 7.36 -13.67
N SER A 66 -10.73 6.28 -13.16
CA SER A 66 -11.21 5.58 -11.97
C SER A 66 -11.00 6.36 -10.68
N LEU A 67 -10.04 7.30 -10.66
CA LEU A 67 -9.78 8.20 -9.53
C LEU A 67 -10.88 9.26 -9.41
N LEU A 68 -11.31 9.82 -10.54
CA LEU A 68 -12.35 10.85 -10.60
C LEU A 68 -13.78 10.27 -10.55
N GLY A 69 -13.92 8.95 -10.47
CA GLY A 69 -15.22 8.27 -10.54
C GLY A 69 -15.86 8.30 -11.93
N LEU A 70 -15.05 8.52 -12.97
CA LEU A 70 -15.44 8.63 -14.38
C LEU A 70 -15.19 7.34 -15.19
N SER A 71 -14.79 6.23 -14.55
CA SER A 71 -14.51 4.98 -15.25
C SER A 71 -15.80 4.26 -15.70
N CYS A 72 -15.88 3.95 -16.99
CA CYS A 72 -17.07 3.37 -17.64
C CYS A 72 -17.06 1.83 -17.76
N ARG A 73 -16.13 1.08 -17.15
CA ARG A 73 -16.07 -0.40 -17.27
C ARG A 73 -15.72 -1.12 -15.96
N PRO A 74 -16.30 -2.31 -15.67
CA PRO A 74 -17.23 -3.11 -16.49
C PRO A 74 -18.71 -3.07 -16.02
N ARG A 75 -19.11 -2.17 -15.12
CA ARG A 75 -20.52 -1.90 -14.79
C ARG A 75 -20.81 -0.41 -14.86
N PRO A 76 -22.01 0.01 -15.31
CA PRO A 76 -22.35 1.42 -15.36
C PRO A 76 -22.50 1.93 -13.93
N HIS A 77 -21.49 2.63 -13.43
CA HIS A 77 -21.64 3.45 -12.22
C HIS A 77 -22.31 4.78 -12.57
N LEU A 78 -23.38 4.75 -13.39
CA LEU A 78 -24.22 5.90 -13.74
C LEU A 78 -24.60 6.70 -12.49
N SER A 79 -24.87 6.01 -11.38
CA SER A 79 -25.13 6.61 -10.08
C SER A 79 -23.98 7.46 -9.54
N GLN A 80 -22.72 7.09 -9.77
CA GLN A 80 -21.56 7.85 -9.29
C GLN A 80 -21.25 9.05 -10.17
N ILE A 81 -21.35 8.91 -11.49
CA ILE A 81 -21.18 10.03 -12.42
C ILE A 81 -22.32 11.02 -12.22
N SER A 82 -23.56 10.53 -12.14
CA SER A 82 -24.74 11.33 -11.82
C SER A 82 -24.59 12.05 -10.48
N LEU A 83 -24.10 11.37 -9.43
CA LEU A 83 -23.81 12.00 -8.15
C LEU A 83 -22.75 13.11 -8.28
N THR A 84 -21.66 12.87 -9.02
CA THR A 84 -20.65 13.91 -9.24
C THR A 84 -21.23 15.11 -9.98
N ILE A 85 -21.97 14.90 -11.07
CA ILE A 85 -22.63 15.97 -11.83
C ILE A 85 -23.63 16.71 -10.94
N LEU A 86 -24.45 15.99 -10.18
CA LEU A 86 -25.40 16.56 -9.23
C LEU A 86 -24.69 17.42 -8.19
N LEU A 87 -23.55 16.97 -7.65
CA LEU A 87 -22.76 17.75 -6.69
C LEU A 87 -22.18 19.00 -7.33
N PHE A 88 -21.65 18.91 -8.55
CA PHE A 88 -21.19 20.09 -9.29
C PHE A 88 -22.33 21.08 -9.53
N SER A 89 -23.50 20.63 -9.97
CA SER A 89 -24.67 21.49 -10.18
C SER A 89 -25.18 22.09 -8.87
N LEU A 90 -25.21 21.32 -7.78
CA LEU A 90 -25.66 21.79 -6.47
C LEU A 90 -24.67 22.81 -5.88
N MET A 91 -23.37 22.64 -6.11
CA MET A 91 -22.32 23.54 -5.62
C MET A 91 -22.32 24.93 -6.27
N TRP A 92 -23.04 25.09 -7.39
CA TRP A 92 -23.30 26.41 -7.96
C TRP A 92 -23.90 27.40 -6.95
N PHE A 93 -24.91 26.95 -6.20
CA PHE A 93 -25.67 27.80 -5.27
C PHE A 93 -24.88 28.24 -4.02
N PRO A 94 -24.31 27.33 -3.20
CA PRO A 94 -23.55 27.74 -2.02
C PRO A 94 -22.31 28.54 -2.41
N ARG A 95 -21.67 28.26 -3.55
CA ARG A 95 -20.60 29.11 -4.10
C ARG A 95 -21.10 30.54 -4.28
N LEU A 96 -22.20 30.72 -5.02
CA LEU A 96 -22.79 32.03 -5.29
C LEU A 96 -23.15 32.77 -3.99
N TYR A 97 -23.83 32.09 -3.07
CA TYR A 97 -24.28 32.71 -1.84
C TYR A 97 -23.12 33.05 -0.90
N LEU A 98 -22.13 32.19 -0.72
CA LEU A 98 -20.97 32.50 0.12
C LEU A 98 -20.16 33.66 -0.44
N HIS A 99 -19.97 33.69 -1.76
CA HIS A 99 -19.27 34.77 -2.45
C HIS A 99 -19.94 36.13 -2.14
N TYR A 100 -21.21 36.30 -2.50
CA TYR A 100 -21.88 37.60 -2.35
C TYR A 100 -22.29 37.93 -0.92
N CYS A 101 -22.57 36.93 -0.07
CA CYS A 101 -22.83 37.14 1.35
C CYS A 101 -21.59 37.72 2.05
N SER A 102 -20.39 37.25 1.69
CA SER A 102 -19.15 37.83 2.26
C SER A 102 -18.97 39.30 1.89
N GLN A 103 -19.21 39.66 0.62
CA GLN A 103 -19.19 41.05 0.15
C GLN A 103 -20.22 41.90 0.88
N TRP A 104 -21.45 41.40 1.01
CA TRP A 104 -22.51 42.07 1.75
C TRP A 104 -22.16 42.29 3.22
N LEU A 105 -21.62 41.27 3.90
CA LEU A 105 -21.17 41.36 5.29
C LEU A 105 -20.06 42.41 5.47
N PHE A 106 -19.13 42.51 4.53
CA PHE A 106 -18.07 43.52 4.59
C PHE A 106 -18.57 44.93 4.39
N LEU A 107 -19.48 45.15 3.43
CA LEU A 107 -20.10 46.46 3.22
C LEU A 107 -20.90 46.89 4.46
N GLN A 108 -21.62 45.96 5.10
CA GLN A 108 -22.30 46.22 6.36
C GLN A 108 -21.33 46.54 7.49
N ALA A 109 -20.21 45.83 7.58
CA ALA A 109 -19.18 46.06 8.60
C ALA A 109 -18.50 47.44 8.44
N GLN A 110 -18.39 47.94 7.21
CA GLN A 110 -17.88 49.31 6.93
C GLN A 110 -19.00 50.37 6.95
N HIS A 111 -20.22 50.01 7.36
CA HIS A 111 -21.38 50.92 7.41
C HIS A 111 -21.70 51.62 6.07
N ILE A 112 -21.45 50.94 4.94
CA ILE A 112 -21.71 51.47 3.61
C ILE A 112 -23.17 51.20 3.23
N PRO A 113 -23.93 52.21 2.77
CA PRO A 113 -25.33 52.02 2.40
C PRO A 113 -25.47 51.08 1.19
N ILE A 114 -26.32 50.06 1.36
CA ILE A 114 -26.66 49.09 0.33
C ILE A 114 -28.03 49.45 -0.22
N ASN A 115 -28.08 49.79 -1.51
CA ASN A 115 -29.31 50.23 -2.18
C ASN A 115 -30.24 49.04 -2.47
N ARG A 116 -29.67 47.90 -2.88
CA ARG A 116 -30.42 46.71 -3.25
C ARG A 116 -29.60 45.46 -2.97
N PHE A 117 -30.23 44.49 -2.31
CA PHE A 117 -29.70 43.14 -2.13
C PHE A 117 -30.76 42.12 -2.54
N GLY A 118 -30.58 41.46 -3.69
CA GLY A 118 -31.53 40.50 -4.25
C GLY A 118 -30.88 39.18 -4.60
N LEU A 119 -31.34 38.08 -4.00
CA LEU A 119 -30.86 36.73 -4.35
C LEU A 119 -31.54 36.25 -5.63
N SER A 120 -30.76 35.96 -6.67
CA SER A 120 -31.23 35.30 -7.88
C SER A 120 -30.60 33.91 -8.03
N ALA A 121 -31.18 33.05 -8.86
CA ALA A 121 -30.68 31.68 -9.04
C ALA A 121 -29.29 31.62 -9.71
N HIS A 122 -28.97 32.63 -10.54
CA HIS A 122 -27.76 32.67 -11.35
C HIS A 122 -26.76 33.74 -10.89
N THR A 123 -27.20 34.73 -10.12
CA THR A 123 -26.36 35.83 -9.61
C THR A 123 -26.99 36.44 -8.35
N VAL A 124 -26.31 37.39 -7.69
CA VAL A 124 -26.89 38.20 -6.62
C VAL A 124 -26.80 39.67 -7.02
N ASP A 125 -27.92 40.38 -6.89
CA ASP A 125 -27.97 41.82 -7.13
C ASP A 125 -27.45 42.52 -5.88
N LEU A 126 -26.19 42.95 -5.89
CA LEU A 126 -25.58 43.74 -4.81
C LEU A 126 -25.28 45.15 -5.35
N VAL A 127 -26.16 46.11 -5.05
CA VAL A 127 -26.00 47.51 -5.45
C VAL A 127 -25.64 48.33 -4.20
N TYR A 128 -24.51 49.02 -4.25
CA TYR A 128 -23.99 49.84 -3.17
C TYR A 128 -23.39 51.14 -3.72
N GLN A 129 -23.21 52.13 -2.86
CA GLN A 129 -22.62 53.40 -3.26
C GLN A 129 -21.08 53.32 -3.30
N GLY A 130 -20.54 52.93 -4.46
CA GLY A 130 -19.10 52.73 -4.65
C GLY A 130 -18.24 53.99 -4.56
N SER A 131 -18.82 55.20 -4.47
CA SER A 131 -18.03 56.44 -4.28
C SER A 131 -17.50 56.61 -2.86
N LEU A 132 -18.03 55.86 -1.90
CA LEU A 132 -17.68 55.94 -0.49
C LEU A 132 -16.49 55.04 -0.13
N LEU A 133 -16.17 54.05 -0.99
CA LEU A 133 -15.06 53.14 -0.75
C LEU A 133 -13.73 53.80 -1.12
N SER A 134 -12.76 53.65 -0.23
CA SER A 134 -11.35 53.85 -0.56
C SER A 134 -10.86 52.77 -1.53
N THR A 135 -9.76 53.05 -2.22
CA THR A 135 -9.16 52.09 -3.18
C THR A 135 -8.82 50.75 -2.53
N LEU A 136 -8.38 50.75 -1.27
CA LEU A 136 -8.06 49.52 -0.55
C LEU A 136 -9.33 48.71 -0.21
N GLU A 137 -10.40 49.38 0.18
CA GLU A 137 -11.68 48.71 0.46
C GLU A 137 -12.31 48.13 -0.80
N GLU A 138 -12.22 48.83 -1.94
CA GLU A 138 -12.71 48.31 -3.23
C GLU A 138 -11.90 47.09 -3.69
N VAL A 139 -10.57 47.13 -3.53
CA VAL A 139 -9.69 45.97 -3.76
C VAL A 139 -10.08 44.79 -2.87
N LEU A 140 -10.29 45.05 -1.58
CA LEU A 140 -10.70 44.03 -0.62
C LEU A 140 -12.06 43.44 -0.99
N LEU A 141 -13.02 44.27 -1.38
CA LEU A 141 -14.35 43.85 -1.80
C LEU A 141 -14.31 42.89 -3.00
N VAL A 142 -13.49 43.19 -4.02
CA VAL A 142 -13.30 42.32 -5.20
C VAL A 142 -12.66 40.97 -4.83
N LEU A 143 -11.78 40.95 -3.83
CA LEU A 143 -11.13 39.73 -3.37
C LEU A 143 -11.97 38.92 -2.37
N LEU A 144 -12.90 39.56 -1.66
CA LEU A 144 -13.53 38.96 -0.49
C LEU A 144 -14.39 37.74 -0.84
N GLY A 145 -15.14 37.82 -1.94
CA GLY A 145 -15.95 36.71 -2.44
C GLY A 145 -15.10 35.47 -2.71
N PRO A 146 -14.11 35.54 -3.61
CA PRO A 146 -13.23 34.41 -3.90
C PRO A 146 -12.43 33.95 -2.67
N LEU A 147 -11.91 34.86 -1.83
CA LEU A 147 -11.18 34.50 -0.61
C LEU A 147 -12.06 33.74 0.39
N THR A 148 -13.34 34.09 0.51
CA THR A 148 -14.27 33.37 1.38
C THR A 148 -14.48 31.94 0.91
N LEU A 149 -14.54 31.70 -0.40
CA LEU A 149 -14.62 30.34 -0.96
C LEU A 149 -13.34 29.54 -0.70
N ASN A 150 -12.16 30.17 -0.79
CA ASN A 150 -10.90 29.56 -0.37
C ASN A 150 -10.88 29.21 1.12
N ALA A 151 -11.39 30.09 1.99
CA ALA A 151 -11.50 29.80 3.42
C ALA A 151 -12.47 28.65 3.70
N ALA A 152 -13.63 28.62 3.04
CA ALA A 152 -14.62 27.55 3.17
C ALA A 152 -14.06 26.21 2.69
N THR A 153 -13.35 26.18 1.58
CA THR A 153 -12.69 24.95 1.09
C THR A 153 -11.58 24.49 2.02
N LEU A 154 -10.76 25.40 2.55
CA LEU A 154 -9.76 25.06 3.56
C LEU A 154 -10.40 24.45 4.81
N LEU A 155 -11.50 25.02 5.30
CA LEU A 155 -12.25 24.45 6.42
C LEU A 155 -12.73 23.03 6.11
N LEU A 156 -13.27 22.79 4.92
CA LEU A 156 -13.67 21.44 4.50
C LEU A 156 -12.48 20.47 4.43
N LEU A 157 -11.31 20.93 3.99
CA LEU A 157 -10.08 20.13 3.98
C LEU A 157 -9.62 19.78 5.40
N LEU A 158 -9.71 20.73 6.34
CA LEU A 158 -9.38 20.49 7.75
C LEU A 158 -10.36 19.51 8.40
N ILE A 159 -11.67 19.63 8.11
CA ILE A 159 -12.68 18.66 8.56
C ILE A 159 -12.36 17.27 8.01
N ARG A 160 -12.04 17.17 6.72
CA ARG A 160 -11.65 15.91 6.07
C ARG A 160 -10.39 15.29 6.66
N TRP A 161 -9.40 16.10 6.99
CA TRP A 161 -8.19 15.66 7.69
C TRP A 161 -8.52 15.18 9.11
N GLY A 162 -9.31 15.94 9.85
CA GLY A 162 -9.78 15.57 11.18
C GLY A 162 -10.53 14.23 11.19
N CYS A 163 -11.48 14.03 10.27
CA CYS A 163 -12.20 12.77 10.13
C CYS A 163 -11.27 11.57 9.85
N GLN A 164 -10.18 11.79 9.11
CA GLN A 164 -9.19 10.73 8.85
C GLN A 164 -8.43 10.34 10.11
N LEU A 165 -8.04 11.34 10.92
CA LEU A 165 -7.37 11.10 12.19
C LEU A 165 -8.28 10.38 13.19
N THR A 166 -9.57 10.71 13.22
CA THR A 166 -10.51 10.16 14.22
C THR A 166 -11.12 8.81 13.82
N PHE A 167 -11.46 8.61 12.54
CA PHE A 167 -12.21 7.44 12.08
C PHE A 167 -11.42 6.51 11.15
N GLY A 168 -10.17 6.85 10.80
CA GLY A 168 -9.32 6.07 9.90
C GLY A 168 -9.74 6.11 8.42
N SER A 169 -11.03 6.33 8.14
CA SER A 169 -11.57 6.51 6.79
C SER A 169 -12.75 7.51 6.80
N PRO A 170 -12.90 8.39 5.79
CA PRO A 170 -14.04 9.28 5.68
C PRO A 170 -15.12 8.72 4.77
N PRO A 171 -16.36 9.23 4.86
CA PRO A 171 -17.41 8.89 3.92
C PRO A 171 -17.02 9.32 2.50
N SER A 172 -17.19 8.42 1.53
CA SER A 172 -16.84 8.65 0.12
C SER A 172 -17.57 9.84 -0.52
N PHE A 173 -18.78 10.15 -0.04
CA PHE A 173 -19.54 11.35 -0.44
C PHE A 173 -18.80 12.65 -0.12
N LEU A 174 -18.20 12.75 1.07
CA LEU A 174 -17.52 13.97 1.52
C LEU A 174 -16.33 14.29 0.60
N SER A 175 -15.58 13.28 0.14
CA SER A 175 -14.49 13.50 -0.81
C SER A 175 -14.99 14.06 -2.15
N LYS A 176 -16.12 13.57 -2.68
CA LYS A 176 -16.69 14.11 -3.93
C LYS A 176 -17.25 15.52 -3.76
N PHE A 177 -17.87 15.79 -2.62
CA PHE A 177 -18.36 17.12 -2.27
C PHE A 177 -17.22 18.14 -2.20
N ILE A 178 -16.14 17.82 -1.47
CA ILE A 178 -14.95 18.68 -1.35
C ILE A 178 -14.30 18.90 -2.71
N MET A 179 -14.24 17.86 -3.55
CA MET A 179 -13.72 17.99 -4.91
C MET A 179 -14.53 19.00 -5.73
N ALA A 180 -15.86 18.91 -5.73
CA ALA A 180 -16.72 19.84 -6.43
C ALA A 180 -16.57 21.27 -5.89
N ALA A 181 -16.54 21.46 -4.57
CA ALA A 181 -16.34 22.75 -3.94
C ALA A 181 -14.97 23.38 -4.28
N ALA A 182 -13.90 22.58 -4.23
CA ALA A 182 -12.55 23.04 -4.55
C ALA A 182 -12.43 23.46 -6.01
N VAL A 183 -12.95 22.68 -6.95
CA VAL A 183 -12.97 23.03 -8.38
C VAL A 183 -13.78 24.30 -8.63
N TRP A 184 -14.96 24.43 -8.03
CA TRP A 184 -15.75 25.66 -8.14
C TRP A 184 -15.07 26.88 -7.55
N THR A 185 -14.30 26.72 -6.48
CA THR A 185 -13.53 27.82 -5.88
C THR A 185 -12.47 28.35 -6.84
N PHE A 186 -11.74 27.46 -7.53
CA PHE A 186 -10.79 27.87 -8.56
C PHE A 186 -11.47 28.53 -9.78
N LEU A 187 -12.63 28.02 -10.20
CA LEU A 187 -13.39 28.54 -11.34
C LEU A 187 -14.23 29.78 -11.00
N ASP A 188 -14.31 30.18 -9.73
CA ASP A 188 -15.27 31.18 -9.26
C ASP A 188 -15.14 32.55 -9.96
N PRO A 189 -13.94 33.16 -10.06
CA PRO A 189 -13.80 34.45 -10.74
C PRO A 189 -14.21 34.39 -12.22
N LEU A 190 -13.93 33.27 -12.90
CA LEU A 190 -14.33 33.06 -14.28
C LEU A 190 -15.85 32.87 -14.42
N ALA A 191 -16.47 32.15 -13.49
CA ALA A 191 -17.90 31.89 -13.49
C ALA A 191 -18.71 33.16 -13.18
N VAL A 192 -18.28 33.97 -12.21
CA VAL A 192 -18.90 35.27 -11.92
C VAL A 192 -18.75 36.20 -13.13
N PHE A 193 -17.53 36.31 -13.69
CA PHE A 193 -17.28 37.10 -14.89
C PHE A 193 -18.17 36.68 -16.08
N ALA A 194 -18.29 35.38 -16.34
CA ALA A 194 -19.11 34.88 -17.44
C ALA A 194 -20.60 35.24 -17.27
N VAL A 195 -21.15 35.08 -16.07
CA VAL A 195 -22.55 35.43 -15.79
C VAL A 195 -22.75 36.93 -15.93
N ASP A 196 -21.88 37.74 -15.33
CA ASP A 196 -22.02 39.20 -15.38
C ASP A 196 -21.81 39.76 -16.79
N ALA A 197 -20.95 39.14 -17.60
CA ALA A 197 -20.77 39.49 -19.00
C ALA A 197 -22.03 39.21 -19.84
N VAL A 198 -22.69 38.07 -19.62
CA VAL A 198 -23.96 37.74 -20.29
C VAL A 198 -25.08 38.71 -19.88
N LEU A 199 -25.07 39.17 -18.62
CA LEU A 199 -26.03 40.14 -18.11
C LEU A 199 -25.71 41.60 -18.46
N GLY A 200 -24.59 41.88 -19.14
CA GLY A 200 -24.21 43.23 -19.53
C GLY A 200 -23.67 44.11 -18.39
N ARG A 201 -23.32 43.53 -17.24
CA ARG A 201 -22.92 44.25 -16.01
C ARG A 201 -21.50 44.83 -16.02
N LEU A 202 -20.84 44.84 -17.18
CA LEU A 202 -19.52 45.47 -17.34
C LEU A 202 -19.63 46.98 -17.54
N SER A 203 -20.75 47.46 -18.09
CA SER A 203 -21.00 48.90 -18.22
C SER A 203 -21.42 49.51 -16.89
N TYR A 204 -20.95 50.72 -16.62
CA TYR A 204 -21.34 51.45 -15.42
C TYR A 204 -22.81 51.86 -15.48
N SER A 205 -23.56 51.49 -14.44
CA SER A 205 -24.93 51.94 -14.17
C SER A 205 -25.08 52.19 -12.67
N ALA A 206 -25.85 53.21 -12.29
CA ALA A 206 -26.12 53.51 -10.88
C ALA A 206 -27.23 52.62 -10.28
N GLU A 207 -28.08 52.06 -11.15
CA GLU A 207 -29.25 51.28 -10.74
C GLU A 207 -29.00 49.77 -10.83
N GLU A 208 -28.07 49.35 -11.69
CA GLU A 208 -27.74 47.94 -11.91
C GLU A 208 -26.45 47.54 -11.16
N PRO A 209 -26.36 46.28 -10.70
CA PRO A 209 -25.16 45.78 -10.04
C PRO A 209 -23.97 45.73 -11.01
N LEU A 210 -22.80 46.14 -10.52
CA LEU A 210 -21.57 46.16 -11.30
C LEU A 210 -20.80 44.84 -11.15
N ALA A 211 -20.30 44.31 -12.27
CA ALA A 211 -19.50 43.10 -12.29
C ALA A 211 -18.23 43.23 -11.44
N ASP A 212 -17.88 42.18 -10.69
CA ASP A 212 -16.71 42.19 -9.81
C ASP A 212 -15.40 42.52 -10.54
N ALA A 213 -15.23 41.96 -11.74
CA ALA A 213 -14.06 42.21 -12.56
C ALA A 213 -13.97 43.67 -13.06
N ALA A 214 -15.11 44.38 -13.12
CA ALA A 214 -15.22 45.75 -13.59
C ALA A 214 -15.18 46.79 -12.46
N LYS A 215 -15.34 46.40 -11.19
CA LYS A 215 -15.35 47.29 -10.02
C LYS A 215 -14.12 48.19 -9.97
N LEU A 216 -12.91 47.61 -10.00
CA LEU A 216 -11.67 48.41 -9.98
C LEU A 216 -11.51 49.29 -11.24
N TYR A 217 -11.92 48.81 -12.41
CA TYR A 217 -11.84 49.61 -13.64
C TYR A 217 -12.60 50.93 -13.47
N TRP A 218 -13.86 50.85 -13.02
CA TRP A 218 -14.69 52.03 -12.82
C TRP A 218 -14.30 52.85 -11.60
N HIS A 219 -13.68 52.23 -10.58
CA HIS A 219 -13.08 52.97 -9.47
C HIS A 219 -11.96 53.90 -9.95
N PHE A 220 -10.96 53.36 -10.64
CA PHE A 220 -9.83 54.15 -11.17
C PHE A 220 -10.26 55.12 -12.26
N PHE A 221 -11.26 54.76 -13.07
CA PHE A 221 -11.82 55.69 -14.05
C PHE A 221 -12.40 56.95 -13.38
N ARG A 222 -13.06 56.82 -12.22
CA ARG A 222 -13.60 57.98 -11.49
C ARG A 222 -12.53 58.83 -10.83
N THR A 223 -11.46 58.22 -10.30
CA THR A 223 -10.41 58.94 -9.56
C THR A 223 -9.32 59.53 -10.45
N GLU A 224 -8.91 58.80 -11.49
CA GLU A 224 -7.74 59.11 -12.32
C GLU A 224 -8.08 59.31 -13.80
N GLN A 225 -9.36 59.26 -14.19
CA GLN A 225 -9.82 59.34 -15.59
C GLN A 225 -9.27 58.24 -16.51
N SER A 226 -8.66 57.20 -15.93
CA SER A 226 -8.11 56.04 -16.63
C SER A 226 -8.42 54.77 -15.85
N GLY A 227 -9.09 53.81 -16.50
CA GLY A 227 -9.43 52.52 -15.88
C GLY A 227 -8.38 51.42 -16.08
N THR A 228 -7.30 51.70 -16.82
CA THR A 228 -6.29 50.69 -17.20
C THR A 228 -5.61 50.07 -15.99
N ALA A 229 -5.29 50.88 -14.97
CA ALA A 229 -4.72 50.39 -13.72
C ALA A 229 -5.63 49.35 -13.04
N GLY A 230 -6.94 49.62 -13.01
CA GLY A 230 -7.93 48.72 -12.44
C GLY A 230 -7.95 47.34 -13.12
N ILE A 231 -7.87 47.28 -14.45
CA ILE A 231 -7.80 46.01 -15.19
C ILE A 231 -6.55 45.21 -14.81
N ILE A 232 -5.38 45.86 -14.80
CA ILE A 232 -4.10 45.21 -14.51
C ILE A 232 -4.11 44.65 -13.08
N ILE A 233 -4.60 45.43 -12.12
CA ILE A 233 -4.69 45.02 -10.71
C ILE A 233 -5.66 43.84 -10.58
N THR A 234 -6.86 43.90 -11.17
CA THR A 234 -7.83 42.78 -11.10
C THR A 234 -7.25 41.49 -11.68
N LEU A 235 -6.59 41.55 -12.85
CA LEU A 235 -5.94 40.38 -13.46
C LEU A 235 -4.84 39.80 -12.57
N PHE A 236 -4.02 40.65 -11.96
CA PHE A 236 -2.99 40.21 -11.02
C PHE A 236 -3.60 39.54 -9.79
N LEU A 237 -4.61 40.15 -9.17
CA LEU A 237 -5.29 39.65 -8.00
C LEU A 237 -5.96 38.30 -8.24
N TYR A 238 -6.68 38.16 -9.36
CA TYR A 238 -7.27 36.89 -9.75
C TYR A 238 -6.22 35.85 -10.13
N GLY A 239 -5.10 36.23 -10.73
CA GLY A 239 -3.97 35.33 -10.98
C GLY A 239 -3.40 34.74 -9.69
N VAL A 240 -3.13 35.58 -8.68
CA VAL A 240 -2.65 35.14 -7.36
C VAL A 240 -3.70 34.26 -6.66
N HIS A 241 -4.97 34.66 -6.70
CA HIS A 241 -6.07 33.86 -6.16
C HIS A 241 -6.15 32.48 -6.82
N SER A 242 -6.08 32.40 -8.16
CA SER A 242 -6.10 31.15 -8.91
C SER A 242 -4.92 30.24 -8.55
N ILE A 243 -3.72 30.80 -8.35
CA ILE A 243 -2.57 30.02 -7.87
C ILE A 243 -2.86 29.45 -6.48
N LEU A 244 -3.37 30.27 -5.55
CA LEU A 244 -3.73 29.82 -4.20
C LEU A 244 -4.79 28.71 -4.24
N SER A 245 -5.89 28.90 -4.96
CA SER A 245 -6.94 27.88 -5.09
C SER A 245 -6.43 26.61 -5.77
N PHE A 246 -5.57 26.73 -6.77
CA PHE A 246 -4.93 25.58 -7.41
C PHE A 246 -4.03 24.81 -6.44
N THR A 247 -3.29 25.48 -5.55
CA THR A 247 -2.50 24.78 -4.52
C THR A 247 -3.37 23.96 -3.57
N PHE A 248 -4.54 24.48 -3.16
CA PHE A 248 -5.50 23.72 -2.35
C PHE A 248 -6.02 22.49 -3.07
N ILE A 249 -6.43 22.64 -4.35
CA ILE A 249 -6.86 21.53 -5.19
C ILE A 249 -5.74 20.49 -5.35
N TYR A 250 -4.51 20.92 -5.60
CA TYR A 250 -3.35 20.06 -5.79
C TYR A 250 -3.03 19.23 -4.55
N VAL A 251 -2.92 19.88 -3.39
CA VAL A 251 -2.68 19.21 -2.11
C VAL A 251 -3.81 18.24 -1.78
N TYR A 252 -5.06 18.65 -2.02
CA TYR A 252 -6.24 17.83 -1.83
C TYR A 252 -6.18 16.55 -2.68
N PHE A 253 -5.98 16.66 -3.99
CA PHE A 253 -5.94 15.50 -4.89
C PHE A 253 -4.81 14.53 -4.56
N LEU A 254 -3.63 15.05 -4.20
CA LEU A 254 -2.51 14.19 -3.87
C LEU A 254 -2.69 13.45 -2.54
N ARG A 255 -3.11 14.15 -1.47
CA ARG A 255 -3.04 13.59 -0.11
C ARG A 255 -4.37 13.13 0.46
N LEU A 256 -5.49 13.73 0.07
CA LEU A 256 -6.78 13.57 0.77
C LEU A 256 -7.89 12.96 -0.09
N HIS A 257 -7.83 13.15 -1.40
CA HIS A 257 -8.84 12.61 -2.30
C HIS A 257 -8.73 11.09 -2.39
N ASN A 258 -9.85 10.39 -2.12
CA ASN A 258 -9.93 8.91 -2.13
C ASN A 258 -8.73 8.25 -1.41
N ASP A 259 -8.42 8.73 -0.21
CA ASP A 259 -7.34 8.22 0.67
C ASP A 259 -5.94 8.24 0.04
N GLY A 260 -5.65 9.28 -0.75
CA GLY A 260 -4.33 9.48 -1.33
C GLY A 260 -4.03 8.52 -2.48
N ARG A 261 -5.08 7.94 -3.10
CA ARG A 261 -4.92 7.02 -4.24
C ARG A 261 -4.12 7.62 -5.39
N LEU A 262 -4.16 8.94 -5.59
CA LEU A 262 -3.34 9.59 -6.62
C LEU A 262 -1.85 9.54 -6.27
N LEU A 263 -1.49 9.72 -4.99
CA LEU A 263 -0.11 9.58 -4.53
C LEU A 263 0.39 8.14 -4.67
N ASP A 264 -0.45 7.15 -4.34
CA ASP A 264 -0.15 5.73 -4.58
C ASP A 264 0.11 5.44 -6.07
N ILE A 265 -0.74 5.96 -6.98
CA ILE A 265 -0.52 5.84 -8.43
C ILE A 265 0.76 6.55 -8.86
N TYR A 266 1.03 7.76 -8.34
CA TYR A 266 2.24 8.51 -8.63
C TYR A 266 3.49 7.72 -8.23
N GLN A 267 3.50 7.15 -7.02
CA GLN A 267 4.58 6.29 -6.55
C GLN A 267 4.74 5.07 -7.47
N ARG A 268 3.64 4.41 -7.86
CA ARG A 268 3.67 3.24 -8.75
C ARG A 268 4.25 3.52 -10.14
N LEU A 269 4.05 4.72 -10.65
CA LEU A 269 4.54 5.11 -11.96
C LEU A 269 6.02 5.50 -11.96
N HIS A 270 6.55 5.98 -10.83
CA HIS A 270 7.90 6.55 -10.72
C HIS A 270 8.88 5.70 -9.92
N SER A 271 8.41 4.71 -9.18
CA SER A 271 9.26 3.79 -8.43
C SER A 271 10.12 2.92 -9.35
N THR A 272 11.33 2.57 -8.91
CA THR A 272 12.12 1.52 -9.54
C THR A 272 11.52 0.14 -9.28
N GLU A 273 11.78 -0.80 -10.18
CA GLU A 273 11.39 -2.21 -9.98
C GLU A 273 12.00 -2.74 -8.68
N GLY A 274 11.22 -3.46 -7.88
CA GLY A 274 11.63 -3.96 -6.57
C GLY A 274 11.61 -2.93 -5.42
N ALA A 275 11.19 -1.68 -5.66
CA ALA A 275 11.02 -0.67 -4.61
C ALA A 275 9.77 -0.92 -3.74
N PHE A 276 8.75 -1.58 -4.31
CA PHE A 276 7.59 -2.02 -3.54
C PHE A 276 7.81 -3.39 -2.95
N PHE A 277 7.30 -3.57 -1.73
CA PHE A 277 7.20 -4.87 -1.13
C PHE A 277 6.10 -5.67 -1.84
N VAL A 278 6.50 -6.42 -2.87
CA VAL A 278 5.67 -7.42 -3.54
C VAL A 278 6.21 -8.78 -3.14
N PRO A 279 5.38 -9.65 -2.51
CA PRO A 279 5.78 -11.02 -2.21
C PRO A 279 6.26 -11.74 -3.46
N HIS A 280 7.21 -12.65 -3.32
CA HIS A 280 7.63 -13.50 -4.43
C HIS A 280 6.47 -14.39 -4.89
N ASP A 281 6.49 -14.75 -6.18
CA ASP A 281 5.59 -15.79 -6.68
C ASP A 281 5.83 -17.07 -5.86
N MET A 282 4.75 -17.66 -5.34
CA MET A 282 4.79 -18.83 -4.45
C MET A 282 5.42 -18.58 -3.06
N GLU A 283 5.49 -17.34 -2.60
CA GLU A 283 5.87 -17.02 -1.22
C GLU A 283 4.77 -17.46 -0.23
N VAL A 284 5.16 -18.18 0.81
CA VAL A 284 4.29 -18.76 1.83
C VAL A 284 4.62 -18.15 3.18
N SER A 285 3.60 -17.71 3.93
CA SER A 285 3.82 -17.16 5.27
C SER A 285 4.28 -18.23 6.27
N ASN A 286 4.98 -17.85 7.34
CA ASN A 286 5.35 -18.79 8.42
C ASN A 286 4.14 -19.51 9.03
N GLN A 287 3.00 -18.81 9.15
CA GLN A 287 1.78 -19.39 9.69
C GLN A 287 1.24 -20.48 8.78
N GLU A 288 1.22 -20.22 7.47
CA GLU A 288 0.79 -21.18 6.46
C GLU A 288 1.75 -22.36 6.37
N LEU A 289 3.07 -22.13 6.38
CA LEU A 289 4.07 -23.21 6.40
C LEU A 289 3.88 -24.11 7.63
N ASN A 290 3.72 -23.53 8.82
CA ASN A 290 3.49 -24.28 10.06
C ASN A 290 2.18 -25.08 10.00
N TYR A 291 1.12 -24.50 9.46
CA TYR A 291 -0.13 -25.20 9.21
C TYR A 291 0.05 -26.39 8.25
N ILE A 292 0.77 -26.20 7.14
CA ILE A 292 1.06 -27.25 6.15
C ILE A 292 1.86 -28.38 6.79
N VAL A 293 2.91 -28.05 7.56
CA VAL A 293 3.77 -29.03 8.25
C VAL A 293 2.95 -29.85 9.25
N LYS A 294 2.19 -29.21 10.14
CA LYS A 294 1.33 -29.90 11.11
C LYS A 294 0.31 -30.81 10.44
N LYS A 295 -0.33 -30.32 9.38
CA LYS A 295 -1.31 -31.09 8.60
C LYS A 295 -0.65 -32.28 7.90
N ALA A 296 0.58 -32.12 7.41
CA ALA A 296 1.34 -33.21 6.82
C ALA A 296 1.71 -34.26 7.86
N GLU A 297 2.23 -33.88 9.03
CA GLU A 297 2.59 -34.83 10.09
C GLU A 297 1.41 -35.65 10.63
N GLN A 298 0.23 -35.02 10.71
CA GLN A 298 -1.01 -35.68 11.15
C GLN A 298 -1.64 -36.57 10.08
N TRP A 299 -1.24 -36.40 8.80
CA TRP A 299 -1.81 -37.16 7.70
C TRP A 299 -1.52 -38.67 7.81
N ARG A 300 -2.54 -39.49 7.55
CA ARG A 300 -2.45 -40.95 7.48
C ARG A 300 -3.10 -41.40 6.18
N GLY A 301 -2.37 -42.16 5.38
CA GLY A 301 -2.89 -42.76 4.16
C GLY A 301 -3.67 -44.04 4.44
N PHE A 302 -4.51 -44.43 3.48
CA PHE A 302 -5.35 -45.64 3.56
C PHE A 302 -4.51 -46.91 3.79
N ASN A 303 -3.35 -47.00 3.13
CA ASN A 303 -2.44 -48.14 3.21
C ASN A 303 -1.43 -48.04 4.38
N GLY A 304 -1.70 -47.21 5.40
CA GLY A 304 -0.76 -46.97 6.50
C GLY A 304 0.43 -46.05 6.14
N GLU A 305 0.37 -45.40 4.97
CA GLU A 305 1.33 -44.38 4.55
C GLU A 305 1.36 -43.21 5.53
N ARG A 306 2.53 -42.63 5.73
CA ARG A 306 2.72 -41.47 6.61
C ARG A 306 3.57 -40.42 5.92
N ARG A 307 3.32 -39.14 6.17
CA ARG A 307 4.21 -38.08 5.71
C ARG A 307 5.25 -37.77 6.78
N LYS A 308 6.48 -37.47 6.35
CA LYS A 308 7.55 -36.97 7.19
C LYS A 308 8.12 -35.69 6.61
N VAL A 309 8.55 -34.82 7.50
CA VAL A 309 9.19 -33.54 7.16
C VAL A 309 10.68 -33.68 7.42
N ALA A 310 11.49 -33.26 6.46
CA ALA A 310 12.94 -33.15 6.58
C ALA A 310 13.34 -31.69 6.37
N VAL A 311 14.32 -31.24 7.16
CA VAL A 311 14.85 -29.87 7.10
C VAL A 311 16.34 -29.96 6.80
N TYR A 312 16.78 -29.24 5.79
CA TYR A 312 18.16 -29.17 5.34
C TYR A 312 18.62 -27.72 5.38
N ASP A 313 19.71 -27.44 6.08
CA ASP A 313 20.32 -26.12 6.04
C ASP A 313 21.46 -26.11 5.01
N TYR A 314 21.32 -25.27 3.99
CA TYR A 314 22.38 -25.00 3.02
C TYR A 314 23.13 -23.74 3.44
N ILE A 315 24.43 -23.90 3.61
CA ILE A 315 25.34 -22.82 3.94
C ILE A 315 26.08 -22.47 2.65
N TRP A 316 25.79 -21.29 2.08
CA TRP A 316 26.51 -20.79 0.92
C TRP A 316 27.77 -20.08 1.40
N MET A 317 28.92 -20.67 1.10
CA MET A 317 30.23 -20.02 1.23
C MET A 317 30.58 -19.50 -0.16
N GLU A 318 30.76 -18.19 -0.32
CA GLU A 318 31.44 -17.70 -1.52
C GLU A 318 32.85 -18.31 -1.54
N GLU A 319 33.22 -18.95 -2.65
CA GLU A 319 34.59 -19.42 -2.85
C GLU A 319 35.52 -18.21 -2.75
N GLU A 320 36.55 -18.33 -1.90
CA GLU A 320 37.62 -17.34 -1.83
C GLU A 320 38.12 -17.04 -3.25
N PRO A 321 38.23 -15.77 -3.67
CA PRO A 321 38.81 -15.47 -4.97
C PRO A 321 40.21 -16.07 -5.02
N VAL A 322 40.47 -16.81 -6.10
CA VAL A 322 41.76 -17.44 -6.41
C VAL A 322 42.89 -16.49 -6.03
N VAL A 323 43.78 -16.97 -5.16
CA VAL A 323 44.93 -16.26 -4.60
C VAL A 323 45.67 -15.49 -5.70
N GLY A 324 45.60 -14.16 -5.64
CA GLY A 324 46.41 -13.30 -6.49
C GLY A 324 45.85 -11.92 -6.77
N LEU A 325 45.44 -11.15 -5.75
CA LEU A 325 45.43 -9.68 -5.70
C LEU A 325 44.81 -9.23 -4.38
N VAL A 326 45.65 -9.03 -3.36
CA VAL A 326 45.27 -8.44 -2.07
C VAL A 326 45.42 -6.92 -2.15
N PRO A 327 44.41 -6.11 -1.74
CA PRO A 327 44.66 -4.83 -1.10
C PRO A 327 44.52 -4.96 0.43
N PRO A 328 45.35 -4.27 1.23
CA PRO A 328 45.34 -4.39 2.68
C PRO A 328 44.25 -3.49 3.30
N SER A 329 43.65 -3.99 4.38
CA SER A 329 42.65 -3.35 5.25
C SER A 329 41.18 -3.50 4.79
N GLY A 330 40.42 -4.18 5.64
CA GLY A 330 39.00 -4.47 5.46
C GLY A 330 38.69 -5.82 6.08
N THR A 331 38.06 -5.84 7.24
CA THR A 331 37.51 -7.03 7.91
C THR A 331 36.79 -7.95 6.92
N PRO A 332 37.03 -9.28 6.95
CA PRO A 332 36.30 -10.20 6.09
C PRO A 332 34.89 -10.36 6.65
N ASN A 333 33.98 -9.50 6.20
CA ASN A 333 32.56 -9.78 6.32
C ASN A 333 32.20 -10.84 5.27
N THR A 334 32.63 -12.08 5.49
CA THR A 334 32.11 -13.23 4.76
C THR A 334 30.67 -13.43 5.23
N GLY A 335 29.74 -12.75 4.57
CA GLY A 335 28.30 -12.92 4.79
C GLY A 335 27.92 -14.35 4.42
N CYS A 336 27.99 -15.25 5.39
CA CYS A 336 27.60 -16.63 5.23
C CYS A 336 26.07 -16.70 5.05
N GLU A 337 25.59 -16.73 3.81
CA GLU A 337 24.16 -16.81 3.50
C GLU A 337 23.65 -18.23 3.79
N THR A 338 22.78 -18.38 4.80
CA THR A 338 22.14 -19.66 5.12
C THR A 338 20.74 -19.72 4.52
N SER A 339 20.47 -20.71 3.67
CA SER A 339 19.13 -20.99 3.16
C SER A 339 18.63 -22.33 3.70
N THR A 340 17.43 -22.36 4.29
CA THR A 340 16.84 -23.58 4.87
C THR A 340 15.83 -24.19 3.90
N HIS A 341 15.99 -25.46 3.57
CA HIS A 341 15.10 -26.21 2.69
C HIS A 341 14.30 -27.23 3.48
N LEU A 342 12.98 -27.08 3.46
CA LEU A 342 12.03 -27.97 4.10
C LEU A 342 11.37 -28.84 3.04
N SER A 343 11.55 -30.16 3.11
CA SER A 343 10.95 -31.13 2.18
C SER A 343 9.99 -32.06 2.92
N ILE A 344 8.80 -32.26 2.36
CA ILE A 344 7.77 -33.17 2.88
C ILE A 344 7.68 -34.38 1.96
N TYR A 345 7.83 -35.58 2.51
CA TYR A 345 7.79 -36.83 1.77
C TYR A 345 6.67 -37.73 2.30
N THR A 346 5.94 -38.39 1.40
CA THR A 346 5.07 -39.53 1.72
C THR A 346 5.91 -40.80 1.77
N LEU A 347 5.89 -41.49 2.91
CA LEU A 347 6.53 -42.78 3.11
C LEU A 347 5.53 -43.90 2.87
N HIS A 348 5.83 -44.71 1.86
CA HIS A 348 5.12 -45.96 1.59
C HIS A 348 5.67 -47.09 2.45
N LEU A 349 4.84 -48.09 2.74
CA LEU A 349 5.27 -49.29 3.49
C LEU A 349 6.36 -50.09 2.76
N SER A 350 6.45 -49.95 1.44
CA SER A 350 7.52 -50.49 0.59
C SER A 350 8.89 -49.86 0.84
N GLY A 351 8.97 -48.79 1.64
CA GLY A 351 10.17 -47.99 1.84
C GLY A 351 10.37 -46.89 0.80
N LEU A 352 9.53 -46.84 -0.24
CA LEU A 352 9.58 -45.79 -1.26
C LEU A 352 9.20 -44.44 -0.65
N ARG A 353 10.05 -43.43 -0.90
CA ARG A 353 9.80 -42.04 -0.53
C ARG A 353 9.30 -41.29 -1.75
N GLN A 354 8.07 -40.79 -1.68
CA GLN A 354 7.51 -39.93 -2.71
C GLN A 354 7.48 -38.49 -2.21
N HIS A 355 8.12 -37.59 -2.95
CA HIS A 355 8.11 -36.17 -2.61
C HIS A 355 6.69 -35.60 -2.74
N TYR A 356 6.24 -34.85 -1.73
CA TYR A 356 4.91 -34.26 -1.66
C TYR A 356 4.97 -32.76 -1.96
N ARG A 357 5.69 -31.99 -1.14
CA ARG A 357 5.88 -30.53 -1.27
C ARG A 357 7.22 -30.15 -0.65
N HIS A 358 7.87 -29.10 -1.17
CA HIS A 358 9.05 -28.52 -0.55
C HIS A 358 9.06 -27.00 -0.58
N PHE A 359 9.75 -26.43 0.38
CA PHE A 359 9.84 -25.00 0.63
C PHE A 359 11.29 -24.61 0.84
N LEU A 360 11.72 -23.54 0.19
CA LEU A 360 13.03 -22.97 0.35
C LEU A 360 12.91 -21.62 1.06
N ARG A 361 13.47 -21.53 2.26
CA ARG A 361 13.70 -20.26 2.94
C ARG A 361 14.99 -19.65 2.42
N GLN A 362 14.84 -18.54 1.71
CA GLN A 362 15.93 -17.74 1.18
C GLN A 362 16.64 -16.94 2.28
N PRO A 363 17.90 -16.52 2.06
CA PRO A 363 18.66 -15.73 3.04
C PRO A 363 18.03 -14.37 3.35
N ASP A 364 17.17 -13.84 2.47
CA ASP A 364 16.39 -12.62 2.70
C ASP A 364 15.15 -12.83 3.60
N GLY A 365 14.90 -14.07 4.01
CA GLY A 365 13.82 -14.47 4.90
C GLY A 365 12.56 -14.95 4.19
N ALA A 366 12.46 -14.82 2.86
CA ALA A 366 11.31 -15.27 2.09
C ALA A 366 11.25 -16.81 2.07
N ILE A 367 10.05 -17.38 2.19
CA ILE A 367 9.82 -18.83 2.12
C ILE A 367 9.07 -19.12 0.84
N ILE A 368 9.69 -19.82 -0.09
CA ILE A 368 9.12 -20.07 -1.42
C ILE A 368 8.81 -21.55 -1.59
N GLU A 369 7.60 -21.88 -2.04
CA GLU A 369 7.29 -23.23 -2.48
C GLU A 369 7.89 -23.49 -3.85
N VAL A 370 8.73 -24.53 -3.96
CA VAL A 370 9.37 -24.90 -5.22
C VAL A 370 8.45 -25.89 -5.97
N MET A 371 8.16 -25.62 -7.25
CA MET A 371 7.33 -26.51 -8.07
C MET A 371 8.16 -27.58 -8.78
N HIS A 372 7.54 -28.72 -9.05
CA HIS A 372 8.21 -30.01 -9.25
C HIS A 372 8.86 -30.26 -10.65
N ASP A 373 8.97 -29.25 -11.53
CA ASP A 373 9.17 -29.51 -12.96
C ASP A 373 10.60 -29.41 -13.51
N SER A 374 11.58 -28.81 -12.82
CA SER A 374 12.90 -28.55 -13.45
C SER A 374 14.14 -28.99 -12.65
N ASP A 375 14.14 -28.87 -11.31
CA ASP A 375 15.37 -29.08 -10.50
C ASP A 375 15.51 -30.50 -9.90
N SER A 376 14.53 -31.36 -10.15
CA SER A 376 14.46 -32.72 -9.56
C SER A 376 15.58 -33.67 -10.04
N LYS A 377 16.29 -33.33 -11.14
CA LYS A 377 17.38 -34.18 -11.67
C LYS A 377 18.71 -34.00 -10.95
N GLU A 378 19.00 -32.83 -10.39
CA GLU A 378 20.24 -32.60 -9.62
C GLU A 378 20.11 -33.15 -8.19
N PHE A 379 18.95 -33.02 -7.57
CA PHE A 379 18.72 -33.53 -6.21
C PHE A 379 18.64 -35.06 -6.12
N ARG A 380 17.99 -35.73 -7.09
CA ARG A 380 17.94 -37.21 -7.13
C ARG A 380 19.31 -37.88 -7.22
N ARG A 381 20.30 -37.23 -7.86
CA ARG A 381 21.67 -37.77 -7.93
C ARG A 381 22.39 -37.73 -6.59
N SER A 382 22.08 -36.76 -5.73
CA SER A 382 22.72 -36.61 -4.41
C SER A 382 22.19 -37.64 -3.42
N GLU A 383 20.87 -37.88 -3.37
CA GLU A 383 20.25 -38.86 -2.46
C GLU A 383 20.61 -40.32 -2.83
N ALA A 384 20.69 -40.65 -4.13
CA ALA A 384 21.07 -42.00 -4.58
C ALA A 384 22.52 -42.37 -4.22
N HIS A 385 23.42 -41.39 -4.16
CA HIS A 385 24.81 -41.60 -3.77
C HIS A 385 24.96 -41.85 -2.25
N GLU A 386 24.06 -41.28 -1.45
CA GLU A 386 24.07 -41.36 0.01
C GLU A 386 23.43 -42.66 0.53
N GLU A 387 22.34 -43.13 -0.10
CA GLU A 387 21.74 -44.44 0.21
C GLU A 387 22.70 -45.61 -0.06
N HIS A 388 23.47 -45.54 -1.15
CA HIS A 388 24.43 -46.58 -1.51
C HIS A 388 25.62 -46.66 -0.52
N GLY A 389 26.01 -45.53 0.08
CA GLY A 389 27.01 -45.47 1.16
C GLY A 389 26.47 -46.02 2.49
N ARG A 390 25.22 -45.69 2.84
CA ARG A 390 24.59 -46.13 4.09
C ARG A 390 24.33 -47.64 4.10
N MET A 391 23.93 -48.22 2.98
CA MET A 391 23.68 -49.67 2.86
C MET A 391 24.97 -50.50 3.07
N LYS A 392 26.12 -50.03 2.57
CA LYS A 392 27.43 -50.69 2.74
C LYS A 392 27.90 -50.69 4.20
N ASN A 393 27.72 -49.58 4.91
CA ASN A 393 28.09 -49.47 6.33
C ASN A 393 27.24 -50.36 7.26
N VAL A 394 25.94 -50.52 6.96
CA VAL A 394 25.05 -51.41 7.72
C VAL A 394 25.41 -52.87 7.50
N MET A 395 25.82 -53.26 6.28
CA MET A 395 26.23 -54.63 5.99
C MET A 395 27.53 -55.00 6.74
N HIS A 396 28.50 -54.09 6.77
CA HIS A 396 29.79 -54.28 7.45
C HIS A 396 29.65 -54.38 8.98
N LEU A 397 28.67 -53.68 9.57
CA LEU A 397 28.39 -53.76 11.01
C LEU A 397 27.70 -55.08 11.39
N ARG A 398 26.90 -55.64 10.47
CA ARG A 398 26.16 -56.90 10.68
C ARG A 398 27.09 -58.12 10.64
N GLU A 399 28.13 -58.09 9.80
CA GLU A 399 29.17 -59.12 9.78
C GLU A 399 30.05 -59.10 11.04
N ARG A 400 30.35 -57.91 11.59
CA ARG A 400 31.12 -57.78 12.83
C ARG A 400 30.39 -58.32 14.07
N LYS A 401 29.05 -58.23 14.10
CA LYS A 401 28.23 -58.74 15.22
C LYS A 401 28.01 -60.26 15.21
N ARG A 402 28.31 -60.96 14.12
CA ARG A 402 28.15 -62.43 14.02
C ARG A 402 29.28 -63.24 14.65
N ARG A 403 30.34 -62.60 15.15
CA ARG A 403 31.53 -63.27 15.74
C ARG A 403 31.70 -62.98 17.23
N LYS A 404 30.80 -63.46 18.11
CA LYS A 404 31.08 -63.75 19.53
C LYS A 404 30.14 -64.85 20.06
N PRO A 405 30.64 -65.91 20.74
CA PRO A 405 29.81 -67.02 21.23
C PRO A 405 29.15 -66.73 22.59
N ALA A 406 28.05 -67.45 22.82
CA ALA A 406 27.09 -67.32 23.92
C ALA A 406 27.56 -67.93 25.26
N TRP A 407 27.08 -67.37 26.38
CA TRP A 407 27.00 -68.00 27.71
C TRP A 407 25.71 -67.59 28.46
N ARG A 408 25.24 -68.49 29.35
CA ARG A 408 23.86 -68.72 29.87
C ARG A 408 23.50 -68.03 31.22
N SER A 409 22.16 -67.92 31.42
CA SER A 409 21.33 -67.94 32.67
C SER A 409 21.43 -66.74 33.64
N HIS A 410 20.41 -66.35 34.43
CA HIS A 410 19.30 -67.09 35.07
C HIS A 410 18.11 -66.14 35.43
N ARG A 411 16.92 -66.73 35.60
CA ARG A 411 15.59 -66.15 35.95
C ARG A 411 15.40 -65.99 37.46
N VAL A 412 14.65 -64.95 37.94
CA VAL A 412 13.68 -64.98 39.08
C VAL A 412 12.65 -63.81 38.95
N GLU A 413 11.35 -64.09 39.15
CA GLU A 413 10.25 -63.14 39.50
C GLU A 413 9.58 -63.63 40.84
N PRO A 414 8.44 -63.08 41.34
CA PRO A 414 8.24 -61.83 42.09
C PRO A 414 7.43 -62.07 43.41
N LEU A 415 7.07 -61.02 44.17
CA LEU A 415 6.05 -61.00 45.25
C LEU A 415 5.50 -59.55 45.31
N GLY A 416 4.21 -59.27 45.05
CA GLY A 416 3.05 -59.40 45.96
C GLY A 416 2.87 -58.09 46.75
N GLY A 417 1.73 -57.42 46.91
CA GLY A 417 0.31 -57.61 46.67
C GLY A 417 -0.43 -56.62 47.61
N SER A 418 -1.64 -56.16 47.26
CA SER A 418 -2.79 -55.96 48.18
C SER A 418 -3.84 -55.04 47.55
N ALA A 419 -5.05 -55.61 47.38
CA ALA A 419 -6.31 -54.97 47.04
C ALA A 419 -6.91 -54.26 48.28
N CYS A 420 -7.89 -53.36 48.18
CA CYS A 420 -9.36 -53.54 48.12
C CYS A 420 -9.92 -52.18 48.66
N ASP A 421 -11.14 -51.66 48.42
CA ASP A 421 -12.40 -52.19 47.92
C ASP A 421 -13.32 -51.02 47.52
N SER A 422 -14.29 -51.36 46.67
CA SER A 422 -15.42 -50.58 46.18
C SER A 422 -16.63 -50.55 47.14
N SER A 423 -17.54 -49.57 47.03
CA SER A 423 -18.93 -49.80 46.54
C SER A 423 -19.88 -48.58 46.69
N ASN A 424 -20.59 -48.29 45.58
CA ASN A 424 -22.02 -47.97 45.35
C ASN A 424 -22.81 -47.14 46.39
N GLY A 425 -23.68 -46.18 46.08
CA GLY A 425 -24.39 -45.74 44.86
C GLY A 425 -25.65 -44.93 45.30
N ILE A 426 -26.44 -44.41 44.33
CA ILE A 426 -27.91 -44.12 44.37
C ILE A 426 -28.35 -42.74 43.78
N LYS A 427 -29.13 -42.85 42.68
CA LYS A 427 -30.29 -42.08 42.14
C LYS A 427 -30.18 -40.67 41.51
N GLU A 428 -30.51 -40.64 40.22
CA GLU A 428 -31.27 -39.62 39.46
C GLU A 428 -32.80 -39.66 39.79
N PRO A 429 -33.71 -38.76 39.29
CA PRO A 429 -33.59 -37.81 38.16
C PRO A 429 -34.14 -36.36 38.35
N THR A 430 -33.88 -35.55 37.32
CA THR A 430 -34.45 -34.26 36.79
C THR A 430 -35.93 -33.91 37.13
N PRO A 431 -36.44 -32.66 36.91
CA PRO A 431 -36.18 -31.69 35.83
C PRO A 431 -35.01 -30.72 36.02
#